data_AF-A0A455SP88-F1
#
_entry.id   AF-A0A455SP88-F1
#
_cell.length_a   1.000
_cell.length_b   1.000
_cell.length_c   1.000
_cell.angle_alpha   90.00
_cell.angle_beta   90.00
_cell.angle_gamma   90.00
#
_symmetry.space_group_name_H-M   'P 1'
#
loop_
_entity.id
_entity.type
_entity.pdbx_description
1 polymer ?
#
loop_
_entity_poly.entity_id
_entity_poly.type
_entity_poly.pdbx_seq_one_letter_code
_entity_poly.pdbx_strand_id
1 'polypeptide(L)'
;MDRTAALSFLQQEYRELAIEAKFTPEQTADAYSTAIDMSLRHLGVAEQDLPTANVAQADTLKFIALLNYYALKRFSRLLAIRFDVELPGPVKASRSQAFDRVQMLLKDAEAELAGLDIQVGGQTTQGFQLGRLQLDFLEPGLASGSEF
;
A
#
# COMPACT_ATOMS: atom_id res chain seq x y z
N MET A 1 -3.03 -18.09 11.80
CA MET A 1 -2.82 -16.77 12.43
C MET A 1 -4.07 -15.96 12.22
N ASP A 2 -4.71 -15.52 13.31
CA ASP A 2 -5.95 -14.75 13.26
C ASP A 2 -5.68 -13.24 13.28
N ARG A 3 -6.75 -12.45 13.14
CA ARG A 3 -6.67 -10.98 13.15
C ARG A 3 -6.06 -10.42 14.44
N THR A 4 -6.40 -11.00 15.59
CA THR A 4 -5.91 -10.53 16.91
C THR A 4 -4.41 -10.74 17.03
N ALA A 5 -3.90 -11.89 16.60
CA ALA A 5 -2.48 -12.17 16.56
C ALA A 5 -1.75 -11.25 15.56
N ALA A 6 -2.35 -10.98 14.40
CA ALA A 6 -1.80 -10.05 13.41
C ALA A 6 -1.70 -8.61 13.91
N LEU A 7 -2.74 -8.14 14.60
CA LEU A 7 -2.72 -6.82 15.22
C LEU A 7 -1.64 -6.73 16.30
N SER A 8 -1.56 -7.76 17.16
CA SER A 8 -0.56 -7.82 18.23
C SER A 8 0.86 -7.84 17.68
N PHE A 9 1.11 -8.59 16.60
CA PHE A 9 2.38 -8.61 15.88
C PHE A 9 2.75 -7.20 15.38
N LEU A 10 1.87 -6.55 14.62
CA LEU A 10 2.12 -5.21 14.07
C LEU A 10 2.36 -4.15 15.16
N GLN A 11 1.60 -4.22 16.26
CA GLN A 11 1.75 -3.31 17.40
C GLN A 11 3.09 -3.47 18.10
N GLN A 12 3.61 -4.70 18.20
CA GLN A 12 4.92 -4.97 18.79
C GLN A 12 6.03 -4.54 17.84
N GLU A 13 5.96 -4.98 16.59
CA GLU A 13 7.00 -4.76 15.57
C GLU A 13 7.25 -3.27 15.31
N TYR A 14 6.18 -2.49 15.15
CA TYR A 14 6.29 -1.08 14.76
C TYR A 14 6.08 -0.10 15.90
N ARG A 15 6.15 -0.56 17.15
CA ARG A 15 5.92 0.29 18.34
C ARG A 15 6.86 1.49 18.36
N GLU A 16 8.16 1.24 18.26
CA GLU A 16 9.18 2.28 18.38
C GLU A 16 9.12 3.25 17.20
N LEU A 17 8.92 2.71 15.99
CA LEU A 17 8.74 3.49 14.77
C LEU A 17 7.54 4.45 14.88
N ALA A 18 6.41 3.97 15.38
CA ALA A 18 5.21 4.79 15.55
C ALA A 18 5.42 5.94 16.56
N ILE A 19 6.15 5.67 17.65
CA ILE A 19 6.51 6.69 18.65
C ILE A 19 7.43 7.74 18.03
N GLU A 20 8.48 7.32 17.32
CA GLU A 20 9.45 8.22 16.67
C GLU A 20 8.79 9.08 15.58
N ALA A 21 7.95 8.46 14.75
CA ALA A 21 7.17 9.12 13.71
C ALA A 21 6.02 10.00 14.25
N LYS A 22 5.74 9.95 15.56
CA LYS A 22 4.64 10.66 16.22
C LYS A 22 3.29 10.36 15.55
N PHE A 23 3.01 9.09 15.29
CA PHE A 23 1.68 8.68 14.88
C PHE A 23 0.74 8.67 16.08
N THR A 24 -0.51 9.05 15.86
CA THR A 24 -1.54 8.90 16.90
C THR A 24 -1.98 7.43 17.00
N PRO A 25 -2.57 7.01 18.13
CA PRO A 25 -3.13 5.68 18.27
C PRO A 25 -4.15 5.35 17.17
N GLU A 26 -4.98 6.31 16.76
CA GLU A 26 -5.98 6.13 15.71
C GLU A 26 -5.32 5.87 14.35
N GLN A 27 -4.28 6.64 14.00
CA GLN A 27 -3.55 6.48 12.74
C GLN A 27 -2.86 5.12 12.65
N THR A 28 -2.30 4.62 13.75
CA THR A 28 -1.67 3.30 13.79
C THR A 28 -2.71 2.18 13.73
N ALA A 29 -3.82 2.31 14.47
CA ALA A 29 -4.92 1.35 14.42
C ALA A 29 -5.52 1.21 13.00
N ASP A 30 -5.80 2.32 12.32
CA ASP A 30 -6.32 2.32 10.96
C ASP A 30 -5.32 1.75 9.94
N ALA A 31 -4.02 2.07 10.12
CA ALA A 31 -2.95 1.54 9.29
C ALA A 31 -2.84 0.02 9.44
N TYR A 32 -2.83 -0.50 10.67
CA TYR A 32 -2.74 -1.93 10.95
C TYR A 32 -3.99 -2.69 10.48
N SER A 33 -5.18 -2.15 10.76
CA SER A 33 -6.43 -2.75 10.29
C SER A 33 -6.47 -2.87 8.77
N THR A 34 -6.08 -1.79 8.06
CA THR A 34 -5.97 -1.85 6.59
C THR A 34 -4.93 -2.87 6.16
N ALA A 35 -3.76 -2.90 6.79
CA ALA A 35 -2.67 -3.79 6.40
C ALA A 35 -3.09 -5.26 6.52
N ILE A 36 -3.81 -5.60 7.59
CA ILE A 36 -4.38 -6.94 7.77
C ILE A 36 -5.36 -7.28 6.64
N ASP A 37 -6.33 -6.40 6.37
CA ASP A 37 -7.35 -6.65 5.34
C ASP A 37 -6.71 -6.82 3.94
N MET A 38 -5.75 -5.96 3.59
CA MET A 38 -5.03 -6.05 2.31
C MET A 38 -4.19 -7.32 2.20
N SER A 39 -3.59 -7.77 3.30
CA SER A 39 -2.82 -9.01 3.36
C SER A 39 -3.73 -10.22 3.17
N LEU A 40 -4.88 -10.25 3.84
CA LEU A 40 -5.88 -11.32 3.70
C LEU A 40 -6.47 -11.37 2.29
N ARG A 41 -6.80 -10.22 1.69
CA ARG A 41 -7.24 -10.14 0.29
C ARG A 41 -6.19 -10.70 -0.67
N HIS A 42 -4.92 -10.40 -0.40
CA HIS A 42 -3.82 -10.90 -1.23
C HIS A 42 -3.68 -12.42 -1.15
N LEU A 43 -4.03 -13.02 -0.02
CA LEU A 43 -4.10 -14.47 0.16
C LEU A 43 -5.41 -15.10 -0.37
N GLY A 44 -6.29 -14.30 -1.00
CA GLY A 44 -7.53 -14.79 -1.61
C GLY A 44 -8.71 -14.94 -0.65
N VAL A 45 -8.65 -14.35 0.55
CA VAL A 45 -9.78 -14.35 1.49
C VAL A 45 -10.88 -13.42 0.96
N ALA A 46 -12.13 -13.91 0.95
CA ALA A 46 -13.28 -13.12 0.52
C ALA A 46 -13.59 -11.97 1.49
N GLU A 47 -14.15 -10.87 0.97
CA GLU A 47 -14.43 -9.65 1.77
C GLU A 47 -15.29 -9.92 3.01
N GLN A 48 -16.31 -10.77 2.87
CA GLN A 48 -17.21 -11.14 3.96
C GLN A 48 -16.53 -11.91 5.10
N ASP A 49 -15.41 -12.59 4.80
CA ASP A 49 -14.69 -13.45 5.73
C ASP A 49 -13.49 -12.75 6.37
N LEU A 50 -13.10 -11.55 5.89
CA LEU A 50 -11.97 -10.78 6.45
C LEU A 50 -12.00 -10.59 7.98
N PRO A 51 -13.16 -10.33 8.62
CA PRO A 51 -13.20 -10.11 10.07
C PRO A 51 -12.88 -11.37 10.89
N THR A 52 -13.16 -12.55 10.35
CA THR A 52 -13.09 -13.85 11.05
C THR A 52 -12.05 -14.80 10.47
N ALA A 53 -11.35 -14.40 9.40
CA ALA A 53 -10.36 -15.23 8.72
C ALA A 53 -9.24 -15.66 9.66
N ASN A 54 -8.86 -16.94 9.54
CA ASN A 54 -7.69 -17.50 10.19
C ASN A 54 -6.77 -18.08 9.12
N VAL A 55 -5.56 -17.53 9.04
CA VAL A 55 -4.57 -17.94 8.05
C VAL A 55 -3.96 -19.30 8.42
N ALA A 56 -3.90 -20.23 7.47
CA ALA A 56 -3.29 -21.53 7.68
C ALA A 56 -1.80 -21.42 8.05
N GLN A 57 -1.26 -22.41 8.76
CA GLN A 57 0.16 -22.41 9.15
C GLN A 57 1.09 -22.33 7.93
N ALA A 58 0.73 -23.00 6.83
CA ALA A 58 1.48 -22.99 5.58
C ALA A 58 1.62 -21.58 4.96
N ASP A 59 0.60 -20.73 5.14
CA ASP A 59 0.57 -19.37 4.57
C ASP A 59 1.00 -18.29 5.58
N THR A 60 1.31 -18.68 6.82
CA THR A 60 1.62 -17.73 7.90
C THR A 60 2.88 -16.90 7.59
N LEU A 61 3.91 -17.51 7.00
CA LEU A 61 5.11 -16.77 6.57
C LEU A 61 4.77 -15.70 5.53
N LYS A 62 4.00 -16.07 4.50
CA LYS A 62 3.55 -15.16 3.44
C LYS A 62 2.70 -14.03 4.02
N PHE A 63 1.82 -14.36 4.95
CA PHE A 63 0.97 -13.40 5.62
C PHE A 63 1.78 -12.38 6.41
N ILE A 64 2.78 -12.81 7.18
CA ILE A 64 3.65 -11.91 7.95
C ILE A 64 4.40 -10.94 7.01
N ALA A 65 4.97 -11.43 5.92
CA ALA A 65 5.64 -10.58 4.93
C ALA A 65 4.69 -9.54 4.32
N LEU A 66 3.45 -9.94 4.00
CA LEU A 66 2.41 -9.03 3.50
C LEU A 66 2.00 -7.98 4.54
N LEU A 67 1.86 -8.39 5.81
CA LEU A 67 1.54 -7.49 6.92
C LEU A 67 2.60 -6.39 7.03
N ASN A 68 3.88 -6.76 7.00
CA ASN A 68 5.00 -5.82 7.03
C ASN A 68 4.92 -4.83 5.87
N TYR A 69 4.81 -5.34 4.64
CA TYR A 69 4.73 -4.51 3.45
C TYR A 69 3.57 -3.51 3.50
N TYR A 70 2.35 -3.98 3.78
CA TYR A 70 1.18 -3.09 3.76
C TYR A 70 1.16 -2.10 4.93
N ALA A 71 1.67 -2.47 6.10
CA ALA A 71 1.82 -1.56 7.24
C ALA A 71 2.83 -0.44 6.92
N LEU A 72 4.02 -0.80 6.43
CA LEU A 72 5.06 0.14 6.02
C LEU A 72 4.61 1.04 4.87
N LYS A 73 3.87 0.49 3.89
CA LYS A 73 3.27 1.27 2.80
C LYS A 73 2.27 2.31 3.32
N ARG A 74 1.48 1.96 4.34
CA ARG A 74 0.57 2.92 5.00
C ARG A 74 1.34 4.00 5.75
N PHE A 75 2.38 3.63 6.49
CA PHE A 75 3.22 4.60 7.20
C PHE A 75 3.95 5.55 6.26
N SER A 76 4.48 5.04 5.14
CA SER A 76 5.11 5.83 4.09
C SER A 76 4.15 6.91 3.56
N ARG A 77 2.89 6.54 3.28
CA ARG A 77 1.84 7.48 2.85
C ARG A 77 1.49 8.51 3.91
N LEU A 78 1.30 8.09 5.17
CA LEU A 78 0.99 8.99 6.27
C LEU A 78 2.10 10.01 6.52
N LEU A 79 3.36 9.57 6.40
CA LEU A 79 4.51 10.43 6.50
C LEU A 79 4.58 11.40 5.33
N ALA A 80 4.42 10.93 4.08
CA ALA A 80 4.45 11.78 2.89
C ALA A 80 3.46 12.95 2.97
N ILE A 81 2.21 12.70 3.40
CA ILE A 81 1.19 13.75 3.59
C ILE A 81 1.65 14.81 4.61
N ARG A 82 2.38 14.39 5.65
CA ARG A 82 2.89 15.31 6.69
C ARG A 82 4.10 16.13 6.22
N PHE A 83 4.83 15.68 5.21
CA PHE A 83 5.99 16.38 4.65
C PHE A 83 5.65 17.34 3.52
N ASP A 84 4.54 17.11 2.81
CA ASP A 84 4.04 17.99 1.74
C ASP A 84 3.45 19.31 2.27
N VAL A 85 3.26 19.42 3.59
CA VAL A 85 2.91 20.69 4.24
C VAL A 85 4.22 21.44 4.54
N GLU A 86 4.65 22.29 3.59
CA GLU A 86 5.67 23.31 3.83
C GLU A 86 5.21 24.26 4.95
N LEU A 87 5.48 23.88 6.20
CA LEU A 87 5.38 24.78 7.34
C LEU A 87 6.57 25.74 7.29
N PRO A 88 6.37 27.07 7.36
CA PRO A 88 7.48 28.02 7.41
C PRO A 88 8.20 27.85 8.75
N GLY A 89 9.27 27.05 8.74
CA GLY A 89 10.10 26.74 9.89
C GLY A 89 11.14 25.67 9.54
N PRO A 90 12.24 25.55 10.29
CA PRO A 90 13.27 24.55 10.00
C PRO A 90 12.64 23.16 10.07
N VAL A 91 12.59 22.47 8.92
CA VAL A 91 12.17 21.07 8.81
C VAL A 91 13.01 20.27 9.79
N LYS A 92 12.39 19.81 10.89
CA LYS A 92 13.11 19.13 11.99
C LYS A 92 13.77 17.87 11.45
N ALA A 93 15.10 17.79 11.52
CA ALA A 93 15.93 16.67 11.04
C ALA A 93 15.43 15.27 11.46
N SER A 94 14.77 15.13 12.63
CA SER A 94 14.22 13.85 13.09
C SER A 94 13.09 13.31 12.22
N ARG A 95 12.33 14.19 11.54
CA ARG A 95 11.20 13.78 10.70
C ARG A 95 11.73 13.18 9.38
N SER A 96 12.76 13.77 8.77
CA SER A 96 13.44 13.18 7.60
C SER A 96 13.93 11.76 7.90
N GLN A 97 14.54 11.56 9.08
CA GLN A 97 15.07 10.24 9.46
C GLN A 97 13.99 9.15 9.58
N ALA A 98 12.83 9.47 10.16
CA ALA A 98 11.72 8.51 10.24
C ALA A 98 11.19 8.14 8.84
N PHE A 99 11.12 9.11 7.93
CA PHE A 99 10.74 8.84 6.54
C PHE A 99 11.74 7.92 5.84
N ASP A 100 13.03 8.27 5.92
CA ASP A 100 14.11 7.49 5.29
C ASP A 100 14.14 6.05 5.84
N ARG A 101 13.94 5.86 7.15
CA ARG A 101 13.81 4.54 7.77
C ARG A 101 12.62 3.76 7.24
N VAL A 102 11.44 4.38 7.13
CA VAL A 102 10.25 3.71 6.58
C VAL A 102 10.46 3.31 5.13
N GLN A 103 11.11 4.15 4.30
CA GLN A 103 11.39 3.80 2.91
C GLN A 103 12.37 2.62 2.80
N MET A 104 13.40 2.60 3.63
CA MET A 104 14.36 1.49 3.68
C MET A 104 13.66 0.18 4.08
N LEU A 105 12.91 0.19 5.19
CA LEU A 105 12.15 -0.99 5.64
C LEU A 105 11.12 -1.45 4.60
N LEU A 106 10.47 -0.52 3.89
CA LEU A 106 9.52 -0.85 2.83
C LEU A 106 10.21 -1.58 1.68
N LYS A 107 11.40 -1.12 1.29
CA LYS A 107 12.20 -1.77 0.24
C LYS A 107 12.66 -3.16 0.67
N ASP A 108 13.05 -3.34 1.93
CA ASP A 108 13.42 -4.65 2.48
C ASP A 108 12.21 -5.60 2.49
N ALA A 109 11.02 -5.11 2.87
CA ALA A 109 9.78 -5.89 2.80
C ALA A 109 9.38 -6.26 1.36
N GLU A 110 9.61 -5.37 0.38
CA GLU A 110 9.42 -5.68 -1.04
C GLU A 110 10.37 -6.79 -1.52
N ALA A 111 11.63 -6.74 -1.09
CA ALA A 111 12.60 -7.77 -1.41
C ALA A 111 12.25 -9.12 -0.74
N GLU A 112 11.77 -9.11 0.50
CA GLU A 112 11.28 -10.30 1.20
C GLU A 112 10.10 -10.94 0.45
N LEU A 113 9.13 -10.14 0.02
CA LEU A 113 7.99 -10.63 -0.76
C LEU A 113 8.42 -11.23 -2.10
N ALA A 114 9.38 -10.59 -2.79
CA ALA A 114 9.94 -11.13 -4.01
C ALA A 114 10.64 -12.49 -3.78
N GLY A 115 11.34 -12.65 -2.65
CA GLY A 115 11.96 -13.93 -2.26
C GLY A 115 10.95 -15.04 -1.90
N LEU A 116 9.70 -14.68 -1.63
CA LEU A 116 8.59 -15.62 -1.37
C LEU A 116 7.70 -15.86 -2.60
N ASP A 117 8.12 -15.40 -3.78
CA ASP A 117 7.36 -15.41 -5.02
C ASP A 117 6.00 -14.68 -4.92
N ILE A 118 5.93 -13.64 -4.08
CA ILE A 118 4.73 -12.81 -3.88
C ILE A 118 4.90 -11.48 -4.60
N GLN A 119 4.02 -11.20 -5.57
CA GLN A 119 4.05 -9.96 -6.34
C GLN A 119 3.08 -8.92 -5.75
N VAL A 120 3.62 -7.84 -5.18
CA VAL A 120 2.84 -6.70 -4.69
C VAL A 120 3.04 -5.48 -5.59
N GLY A 121 1.95 -4.99 -6.18
CA GLY A 121 1.99 -3.95 -7.22
C GLY A 121 1.80 -4.57 -8.59
N GLY A 122 0.79 -4.08 -9.32
CA GLY A 122 0.35 -4.70 -10.57
C GLY A 122 1.47 -4.80 -11.60
N GLN A 123 1.87 -6.02 -11.91
CA GLN A 123 1.47 -6.52 -13.21
C GLN A 123 0.19 -7.34 -13.04
N THR A 124 -0.95 -6.70 -13.32
CA THR A 124 -2.01 -7.42 -14.00
C THR A 124 -1.44 -7.87 -15.34
N THR A 125 -0.84 -9.06 -15.38
CA THR A 125 -0.68 -9.85 -16.60
C THR A 125 -2.00 -10.58 -16.90
N GLN A 126 -3.12 -9.93 -16.64
CA GLN A 126 -4.28 -10.01 -17.52
C GLN A 126 -4.20 -8.74 -18.32
N GLY A 127 -3.87 -8.87 -19.61
CA GLY A 127 -3.73 -7.76 -20.51
C GLY A 127 -4.97 -6.87 -20.47
N PHE A 128 -4.86 -5.76 -19.75
CA PHE A 128 -5.33 -4.50 -20.32
C PHE A 128 -4.49 -4.29 -21.57
N GLN A 129 -4.91 -4.94 -22.66
CA GLN A 129 -4.85 -4.29 -23.94
C GLN A 129 -5.55 -2.94 -23.69
N LEU A 130 -4.75 -1.90 -23.48
CA LEU A 130 -5.04 -0.60 -24.05
C LEU A 130 -5.18 -0.88 -25.55
N GLY A 131 -6.35 -1.42 -25.92
CA GLY A 131 -6.91 -1.21 -27.23
C GLY A 131 -6.81 0.28 -27.37
N ARG A 132 -5.90 0.70 -28.23
CA ARG A 132 -5.76 2.05 -28.70
C ARG A 132 -7.18 2.42 -29.11
N LEU A 133 -7.92 3.06 -28.20
CA LEU A 133 -9.16 3.72 -28.54
C LEU A 133 -8.68 4.80 -29.50
N GLN A 134 -8.70 4.46 -30.79
CA GLN A 134 -8.73 5.44 -31.85
C GLN A 134 -10.01 6.22 -31.58
N LEU A 135 -9.87 7.26 -30.76
CA LEU A 135 -10.76 8.39 -30.76
C LEU A 135 -10.47 9.15 -32.07
N ASP A 136 -10.66 8.48 -33.21
CA ASP A 136 -10.93 9.14 -34.48
C ASP A 136 -12.36 9.66 -34.36
N PHE A 137 -12.39 10.77 -33.63
CA PHE A 137 -13.24 11.92 -33.82
C PHE A 137 -14.05 11.81 -35.12
N LEU A 138 -15.28 11.31 -34.99
CA LEU A 138 -16.36 11.63 -35.92
C LEU A 138 -16.65 13.13 -35.76
N GLU A 139 -15.78 13.95 -36.33
CA GLU A 139 -16.11 15.29 -36.77
C GLU A 139 -16.50 15.21 -38.25
N PRO A 140 -17.78 15.17 -38.62
CA PRO A 140 -18.19 15.77 -39.87
C PRO A 140 -18.18 17.29 -39.65
N GLY A 141 -16.97 17.86 -39.75
CA GLY A 141 -16.79 19.30 -39.87
C GLY A 141 -17.52 19.81 -41.11
N LEU A 142 -18.39 20.78 -40.89
CA LEU A 142 -18.96 21.62 -41.93
C LEU A 142 -17.83 22.31 -42.73
N ALA A 143 -17.66 21.93 -43.99
CA ALA A 143 -17.12 22.78 -45.05
C ALA A 143 -17.83 22.37 -46.36
N SER A 144 -18.88 23.07 -46.77
CA SER A 144 -18.78 24.27 -47.62
C SER A 144 -18.08 24.00 -48.97
N GLY A 145 -18.87 23.58 -49.95
CA GLY A 145 -18.88 24.00 -51.37
C GLY A 145 -17.57 24.07 -52.18
N SER A 146 -17.54 23.39 -53.33
CA SER A 146 -17.39 23.97 -54.68
C SER A 146 -17.10 22.90 -55.76
N GLU A 147 -17.88 22.97 -56.85
CA GLU A 147 -17.49 22.75 -58.26
C GLU A 147 -16.88 21.40 -58.69
N PHE A 148 -17.61 20.60 -59.47
CA PHE A 148 -17.56 20.52 -60.94
C PHE A 148 -18.66 19.58 -61.48
#